data_AF-A0ABC8LH92-F1
#
_entry.id   AF-A0ABC8LH92-F1
#
_cell.length_a   1.000
_cell.length_b   1.000
_cell.length_c   1.000
_cell.angle_alpha   90.00
_cell.angle_beta   90.00
_cell.angle_gamma   90.00
#
_symmetry.space_group_name_H-M   'P 1'
#
loop_
_entity.id
_entity.type
_entity.pdbx_description
1 polymer ?
#
loop_
_entity_poly.entity_id
_entity_poly.type
_entity_poly.pdbx_seq_one_letter_code
_entity_poly.pdbx_strand_id
1 'polypeptide(L)'
;MEESRSYRREMKQAKKKKKTGRGSGSGCGSIQMEMRRLRVLIPGGRRLNQPNLLLSKTTDYVMHLELRIKFLKALSDMCSLSQK
;
A
#
# COMPACT_ATOMS: atom_id res chain seq x y z
N MET A 1 -46.58 18.44 18.21
CA MET A 1 -45.14 18.32 18.57
C MET A 1 -44.48 17.01 18.09
N GLU A 2 -45.19 16.16 17.34
CA GLU A 2 -44.72 14.84 16.90
C GLU A 2 -44.23 14.82 15.45
N GLU A 3 -44.80 15.67 14.59
CA GLU A 3 -44.41 15.84 13.20
C GLU A 3 -42.94 16.25 13.03
N SER A 4 -42.42 17.14 13.88
CA SER A 4 -41.03 17.62 13.83
C SER A 4 -39.99 16.52 14.06
N ARG A 5 -40.38 15.37 14.66
CA ARG A 5 -39.51 14.20 14.85
C ARG A 5 -39.43 13.34 13.58
N SER A 6 -40.45 13.37 12.73
CA SER A 6 -40.52 12.57 11.50
C SER A 6 -39.56 13.11 10.42
N TYR A 7 -39.61 14.42 10.15
CA TYR A 7 -38.73 15.08 9.18
C TYR A 7 -37.24 14.91 9.50
N ARG A 8 -36.88 14.91 10.79
CA ARG A 8 -35.48 14.72 11.25
C ARG A 8 -34.97 13.30 10.99
N ARG A 9 -35.85 12.30 10.97
CA ARG A 9 -35.51 10.90 10.68
C ARG A 9 -35.35 10.69 9.18
N GLU A 10 -36.22 11.28 8.36
CA GLU A 10 -36.16 11.20 6.90
C GLU A 10 -34.88 11.84 6.33
N MET A 11 -34.50 13.04 6.82
CA MET A 11 -33.23 13.67 6.41
C MET A 11 -31.98 12.85 6.80
N LYS A 12 -32.03 12.14 7.94
CA LYS A 12 -30.94 11.24 8.36
C LYS A 12 -30.84 10.01 7.45
N GLN A 13 -31.96 9.48 6.97
CA GLN A 13 -31.97 8.37 6.01
C GLN A 13 -31.53 8.80 4.61
N ALA A 14 -31.94 10.00 4.15
CA ALA A 14 -31.51 10.56 2.87
C ALA A 14 -29.99 10.85 2.81
N LYS A 15 -29.39 11.30 3.93
CA LYS A 15 -27.92 11.49 4.02
C LYS A 15 -27.12 10.20 4.09
N LYS A 16 -27.72 9.07 4.49
CA LYS A 16 -27.03 7.77 4.58
C LYS A 16 -26.91 7.06 3.24
N LYS A 17 -27.82 7.32 2.29
CA LYS A 17 -27.81 6.69 0.95
C LYS A 17 -26.80 7.31 -0.05
N LYS A 18 -26.23 8.49 0.24
CA LYS A 18 -25.28 9.17 -0.66
C LYS A 18 -23.79 8.86 -0.42
N LYS A 19 -23.44 7.98 0.52
CA LYS A 19 -22.03 7.65 0.86
C LYS A 19 -21.62 6.20 0.59
N THR A 20 -22.35 5.48 -0.23
CA THR A 20 -21.95 4.17 -0.75
C THR A 20 -21.86 4.17 -2.27
N GLY A 21 -21.34 5.25 -2.84
CA GLY A 21 -20.79 5.25 -4.19
C GLY A 21 -19.45 4.51 -4.20
N ARG A 22 -19.44 3.21 -3.90
CA ARG A 22 -18.33 2.34 -4.30
C ARG A 22 -18.50 2.10 -5.79
N GLY A 23 -18.07 3.08 -6.57
CA GLY A 23 -17.89 2.93 -8.00
C GLY A 23 -16.88 1.81 -8.23
N SER A 24 -17.39 0.66 -8.65
CA SER A 24 -16.61 -0.47 -9.13
C SER A 24 -15.97 -0.08 -10.45
N GLY A 25 -14.86 0.67 -10.38
CA GLY A 25 -13.98 0.93 -11.51
C GLY A 25 -12.96 -0.20 -11.61
N SER A 26 -13.34 -1.27 -12.33
CA SER A 26 -12.64 -2.57 -12.38
C SER A 26 -11.16 -2.54 -12.85
N GLY A 27 -10.62 -1.39 -13.28
CA GLY A 27 -9.21 -1.26 -13.69
C GLY A 27 -8.35 -0.29 -12.88
N CYS A 28 -8.94 0.70 -12.21
CA CYS A 28 -8.19 1.72 -11.45
C CYS A 28 -7.99 1.32 -9.98
N GLY A 29 -8.94 0.56 -9.41
CA GLY A 29 -8.83 0.04 -8.05
C GLY A 29 -7.66 -0.93 -7.87
N SER A 30 -7.34 -1.75 -8.88
CA SER A 30 -6.24 -2.72 -8.81
C SER A 30 -4.87 -2.04 -8.75
N ILE A 31 -4.59 -1.10 -9.65
CA ILE A 31 -3.32 -0.35 -9.66
C ILE A 31 -3.15 0.47 -8.37
N GLN A 32 -4.23 1.11 -7.89
CA GLN A 32 -4.17 1.83 -6.61
C GLN A 32 -3.93 0.90 -5.42
N MET A 33 -4.49 -0.33 -5.44
CA MET A 33 -4.20 -1.33 -4.42
C MET A 33 -2.75 -1.81 -4.48
N GLU A 34 -2.19 -2.03 -5.67
CA GLU A 34 -0.79 -2.41 -5.82
C GLU A 34 0.15 -1.27 -5.40
N MET A 35 -0.15 -0.03 -5.77
CA MET A 35 0.60 1.13 -5.28
C MET A 35 0.53 1.26 -3.76
N ARG A 36 -0.61 0.94 -3.14
CA ARG A 36 -0.73 0.93 -1.68
C ARG A 36 0.09 -0.20 -1.05
N ARG A 37 0.10 -1.40 -1.65
CA ARG A 37 0.93 -2.53 -1.21
C ARG A 37 2.41 -2.17 -1.31
N LEU A 38 2.83 -1.61 -2.44
CA LEU A 38 4.20 -1.19 -2.67
C LEU A 38 4.69 -0.19 -1.62
N ARG A 39 3.86 0.81 -1.26
CA ARG A 39 4.20 1.78 -0.20
C ARG A 39 4.46 1.14 1.17
N VAL A 40 3.88 -0.03 1.46
CA VAL A 40 4.11 -0.74 2.72
C VAL A 40 5.41 -1.54 2.68
N LEU A 41 5.77 -2.08 1.52
CA LEU A 41 6.97 -2.90 1.34
C LEU A 41 8.26 -2.08 1.30
N ILE A 42 8.21 -0.89 0.70
CA ILE A 42 9.41 -0.06 0.55
C ILE A 42 9.70 0.69 1.85
N PRO A 43 10.94 0.66 2.38
CA PRO A 43 11.35 1.47 3.52
C PRO A 43 11.07 2.96 3.29
N GLY A 44 10.31 3.58 4.19
CA GLY A 44 9.87 4.98 4.04
C GLY A 44 8.77 5.20 2.99
N GLY A 45 8.31 4.16 2.29
CA GLY A 45 7.33 4.22 1.20
C GLY A 45 5.98 4.81 1.60
N ARG A 46 5.55 4.67 2.85
CA ARG A 46 4.29 5.26 3.36
C ARG A 46 4.29 6.79 3.29
N ARG A 47 5.45 7.44 3.34
CA ARG A 47 5.61 8.91 3.24
C ARG A 47 5.71 9.39 1.79
N LEU A 48 5.85 8.47 0.83
CA LEU A 48 6.02 8.79 -0.59
C LEU A 48 4.65 8.88 -1.26
N ASN A 49 4.18 10.11 -1.45
CA ASN A 49 2.90 10.36 -2.12
C ASN A 49 3.04 10.41 -3.65
N GLN A 50 4.24 10.69 -4.16
CA GLN A 50 4.49 10.76 -5.59
C GLN A 50 4.84 9.37 -6.17
N PRO A 51 4.17 8.92 -7.25
CA PRO A 51 4.36 7.59 -7.80
C PRO A 51 5.77 7.39 -8.38
N ASN A 52 6.31 8.38 -9.10
CA ASN A 52 7.63 8.27 -9.71
C ASN A 52 8.74 8.10 -8.67
N LEU A 53 8.65 8.86 -7.56
CA LEU A 53 9.60 8.74 -6.45
C LEU A 53 9.48 7.39 -5.73
N LEU A 54 8.25 6.87 -5.58
CA LEU A 54 8.03 5.54 -5.04
C LEU A 54 8.67 4.46 -5.91
N LEU A 55 8.54 4.57 -7.24
CA LEU A 55 9.15 3.63 -8.19
C LEU A 55 10.68 3.69 -8.14
N SER A 56 11.28 4.89 -8.13
CA SER A 56 12.74 5.04 -7.98
C SER A 56 13.24 4.46 -6.65
N LYS A 57 12.52 4.68 -5.54
CA LYS A 57 12.88 4.05 -4.25
C LYS A 57 12.69 2.54 -4.24
N THR A 58 11.75 2.04 -5.03
CA THR A 58 11.56 0.61 -5.22
C THR A 58 12.76 -0.01 -5.93
N THR A 59 13.22 0.59 -7.03
CA THR A 59 14.40 0.09 -7.76
C THR A 59 15.66 0.12 -6.90
N ASP A 60 15.88 1.21 -6.15
CA ASP A 60 16.99 1.32 -5.20
C ASP A 60 16.94 0.18 -4.16
N TYR A 61 15.76 -0.09 -3.62
CA TYR A 61 15.58 -1.09 -2.57
C TYR A 61 15.76 -2.52 -3.08
N VAL A 62 15.27 -2.83 -4.30
CA VAL A 62 15.50 -4.13 -4.95
C VAL A 62 16.99 -4.37 -5.14
N MET A 63 17.74 -3.42 -5.71
CA MET A 63 19.19 -3.55 -5.87
C MET A 63 19.90 -3.77 -4.54
N HIS A 64 19.50 -3.03 -3.50
CA HIS A 64 20.08 -3.19 -2.16
C HIS A 64 19.81 -4.56 -1.55
N LEU A 65 18.61 -5.13 -1.74
CA LEU A 65 18.28 -6.48 -1.30
C LEU A 65 19.10 -7.54 -2.05
N GLU A 66 19.22 -7.42 -3.37
CA GLU A 66 20.04 -8.34 -4.17
C GLU A 66 21.50 -8.32 -3.72
N LEU A 67 22.06 -7.13 -3.49
CA LEU A 67 23.42 -6.99 -2.99
C LEU A 67 23.59 -7.66 -1.61
N ARG A 68 22.65 -7.43 -0.69
CA ARG A 68 22.67 -8.07 0.65
C ARG A 68 22.62 -9.59 0.55
N ILE A 69 21.77 -10.13 -0.32
CA ILE A 69 21.67 -11.58 -0.54
C ILE A 69 22.99 -12.13 -1.07
N LYS A 70 23.58 -11.49 -2.09
CA LYS A 70 24.88 -11.91 -2.66
C LYS A 70 25.98 -11.86 -1.61
N PHE A 71 26.03 -10.80 -0.81
CA PHE A 71 27.00 -10.63 0.25
C PHE A 71 26.86 -11.71 1.34
N LEU A 72 25.65 -11.94 1.85
CA LEU A 72 25.38 -12.96 2.87
C LEU A 72 25.69 -14.37 2.34
N LYS A 73 25.41 -14.64 1.07
CA LYS A 73 25.76 -15.90 0.43
C LYS A 73 27.27 -16.11 0.37
N ALA A 74 28.02 -15.09 -0.06
CA ALA A 74 29.48 -15.14 -0.07
C ALA A 74 30.08 -15.36 1.33
N LEU A 75 29.53 -14.71 2.37
CA LEU A 75 29.92 -14.96 3.75
C LEU A 75 29.64 -16.41 4.18
N SER A 76 28.45 -16.93 3.86
CA SER A 76 28.07 -18.31 4.15
C SER A 76 29.02 -19.30 3.47
N ASP A 77 29.34 -19.09 2.20
CA ASP A 77 30.23 -19.94 1.44
C ASP A 77 31.65 -19.95 2.05
N MET A 78 32.17 -18.79 2.47
CA MET A 78 33.45 -18.70 3.18
C MET A 78 33.44 -19.44 4.52
N CYS A 79 32.37 -19.28 5.32
CA CYS A 79 32.23 -19.98 6.59
C CYS A 79 32.11 -21.50 6.41
N SER A 80 31.39 -21.97 5.38
CA SER A 80 31.28 -23.38 5.05
C SER A 80 32.57 -23.99 4.50
N LEU A 81 33.39 -23.21 3.79
CA LEU A 81 34.72 -23.61 3.32
C LEU A 81 35.75 -23.69 4.47
N SER A 82 35.62 -22.84 5.48
CA SER A 82 36.55 -22.80 6.63
C SER A 82 36.36 -23.95 7.64
N GLN A 83 35.31 -24.77 7.53
CA GLN A 83 35.04 -25.91 8.41
C GLN A 83 35.40 -27.28 7.80
N LYS A 84 36.05 -27.30 6.63
CA LYS A 84 36.69 -28.48 6.03
C LYS A 84 38.19 -28.37 6.17
#